data_AF-S4PF07-F1
#
_entry.id   AF-S4PF07-F1
#
_cell.length_a   1.000
_cell.length_b   1.000
_cell.length_c   1.000
_cell.angle_alpha   90.00
_cell.angle_beta   90.00
_cell.angle_gamma   90.00
#
_symmetry.space_group_name_H-M   'P 1'
#
loop_
_entity.id
_entity.type
_entity.pdbx_description
1 polymer ?
#
loop_
_entity_poly.entity_id
_entity_poly.type
_entity_poly.pdbx_seq_one_letter_code
_entity_poly.pdbx_strand_id
1 'polypeptide(L)'
;KAWGLPDPVNYALQFSESNNQNYITEKNRNEIKNGSVLRLEQSPAKTVQDILAKINTGTEAEQTTALTKLSTVSSDLTFALEFINKKGLSLIIHNIESGKFKGDSFKYALVTFVELMDHGIISWDILQNQFINKVVSFVSNQSNAQDPKIIQSCLSILENIVLNSS
;
A
#
# COMPACT_ATOMS: atom_id res chain seq x y z
N LYS A 1 19.65 -27.92 0.41
CA LYS A 1 18.41 -27.28 0.96
C LYS A 1 17.22 -27.73 0.12
N ALA A 2 16.09 -28.09 0.74
CA ALA A 2 15.02 -28.90 0.15
C ALA A 2 14.31 -28.31 -1.10
N TRP A 3 14.41 -27.00 -1.37
CA TRP A 3 13.77 -26.35 -2.52
C TRP A 3 14.74 -25.66 -3.49
N GLY A 4 16.05 -25.75 -3.27
CA GLY A 4 17.04 -25.15 -4.18
C GLY A 4 17.00 -23.61 -4.31
N LEU A 5 16.24 -22.91 -3.46
CA LEU A 5 16.12 -21.45 -3.51
C LEU A 5 17.41 -20.78 -2.98
N PRO A 6 18.03 -19.86 -3.76
CA PRO A 6 19.16 -19.06 -3.30
C PRO A 6 18.69 -18.02 -2.27
N ASP A 7 19.59 -17.54 -1.41
CA ASP A 7 19.34 -16.42 -0.49
C ASP A 7 18.05 -16.50 0.35
N PRO A 8 18.00 -17.36 1.39
CA PRO A 8 16.80 -17.55 2.23
C PRO A 8 16.25 -16.27 2.87
N VAL A 9 17.09 -15.23 3.05
CA VAL A 9 16.71 -13.93 3.61
C VAL A 9 15.73 -13.16 2.71
N ASN A 10 15.68 -13.50 1.41
CA ASN A 10 14.75 -12.90 0.46
C ASN A 10 13.35 -13.48 0.51
N TYR A 11 13.08 -14.42 1.42
CA TYR A 11 11.79 -15.10 1.53
C TYR A 11 11.23 -15.00 2.94
N ALA A 12 9.90 -15.01 3.03
CA ALA A 12 9.15 -15.07 4.27
C ALA A 12 7.93 -15.97 4.11
N LEU A 13 7.35 -16.41 5.21
CA LEU A 13 6.11 -17.16 5.21
C LEU A 13 4.92 -16.20 5.29
N GLN A 14 3.85 -16.55 4.59
CA GLN A 14 2.55 -15.89 4.70
C GLN A 14 1.45 -16.94 4.91
N PHE A 15 0.35 -16.51 5.51
CA PHE A 15 -0.88 -17.29 5.47
C PHE A 15 -1.35 -17.47 4.02
N SER A 16 -1.93 -18.63 3.70
CA SER A 16 -2.41 -18.94 2.35
C SER A 16 -3.93 -18.79 2.19
N GLU A 17 -4.61 -18.25 3.20
CA GLU A 17 -6.07 -18.12 3.20
C GLU A 17 -6.51 -16.97 2.29
N SER A 18 -7.73 -17.04 1.75
CA SER A 18 -8.24 -15.99 0.84
C SER A 18 -8.43 -14.65 1.55
N ASN A 19 -8.73 -14.68 2.86
CA ASN A 19 -8.96 -13.51 3.71
C ASN A 19 -7.77 -13.15 4.60
N ASN A 20 -6.74 -13.99 4.69
CA ASN A 20 -5.54 -13.73 5.48
C ASN A 20 -4.30 -14.13 4.68
N GLN A 21 -3.56 -13.11 4.25
CA GLN A 21 -2.31 -13.23 3.50
C GLN A 21 -1.17 -12.51 4.19
N ASN A 22 -1.32 -12.27 5.50
CA ASN A 22 -0.37 -11.51 6.29
C ASN A 22 0.96 -12.25 6.41
N TYR A 23 2.04 -11.48 6.54
CA TYR A 23 3.37 -11.99 6.79
C TYR A 23 3.45 -12.58 8.21
N ILE A 24 4.06 -13.76 8.29
CA ILE A 24 4.32 -14.43 9.55
C ILE A 24 5.60 -13.87 10.14
N THR A 25 5.50 -13.46 11.40
CA THR A 25 6.55 -12.87 12.21
C THR A 25 6.62 -13.60 13.55
N GLU A 26 7.64 -13.32 14.35
CA GLU A 26 7.72 -13.84 15.72
C GLU A 26 6.54 -13.38 16.60
N LYS A 27 5.85 -12.28 16.25
CA LYS A 27 4.74 -11.74 17.03
C LYS A 27 3.40 -12.46 16.78
N ASN A 28 3.15 -12.91 15.55
CA ASN A 28 1.88 -13.53 15.14
C ASN A 28 1.99 -15.03 14.82
N ARG A 29 3.19 -15.64 14.97
CA ARG A 29 3.40 -17.09 14.75
C ARG A 29 2.52 -18.00 15.62
N ASN A 30 2.02 -17.48 16.74
CA ASN A 30 1.06 -18.17 17.61
C ASN A 30 -0.34 -18.32 16.99
N GLU A 31 -0.66 -17.57 15.94
CA GLU A 31 -1.94 -17.67 15.21
C GLU A 31 -1.97 -18.89 14.26
N ILE A 32 -0.82 -19.52 13.99
CA ILE A 32 -0.71 -20.70 13.14
C ILE A 32 -1.36 -21.90 13.85
N LYS A 33 -2.35 -22.52 13.17
CA LYS A 33 -3.05 -23.69 13.67
C LYS A 33 -2.48 -24.97 13.06
N ASN A 34 -2.66 -26.09 13.74
CA ASN A 34 -2.33 -27.40 13.17
C ASN A 34 -3.15 -27.64 11.91
N GLY A 35 -2.47 -28.00 10.82
CA GLY A 35 -3.09 -28.15 9.50
C GLY A 35 -3.17 -26.86 8.68
N SER A 36 -2.69 -25.72 9.19
CA SER A 36 -2.56 -24.50 8.38
C SER A 36 -1.60 -24.74 7.22
N VAL A 37 -2.07 -24.39 6.01
CA VAL A 37 -1.22 -24.30 4.83
C VAL A 37 -0.60 -22.91 4.81
N LEU A 38 0.71 -22.86 4.60
CA LEU A 38 1.47 -21.61 4.51
C LEU A 38 2.06 -21.50 3.11
N ARG A 39 2.22 -20.27 2.63
CA ARG A 39 2.93 -20.01 1.38
C ARG A 39 4.29 -19.39 1.66
N LEU A 40 5.28 -19.79 0.86
CA LEU A 40 6.56 -19.10 0.81
C LEU A 40 6.46 -17.97 -0.22
N GLU A 41 6.73 -16.74 0.21
CA GLU A 41 6.65 -15.54 -0.62
C GLU A 41 7.96 -14.74 -0.49
N GLN A 42 8.17 -13.75 -1.37
CA GLN A 42 9.25 -12.78 -1.17
C GLN A 42 9.10 -12.06 0.18
N SER A 43 10.23 -11.83 0.86
CA SER A 43 10.23 -11.11 2.13
C SER A 43 9.65 -9.70 1.99
N PRO A 44 9.10 -9.11 3.06
CA PRO A 44 8.56 -7.75 3.02
C PRO A 44 9.58 -6.75 2.45
N ALA A 45 10.83 -6.80 2.92
CA ALA A 45 11.91 -5.94 2.44
C ALA A 45 12.16 -6.08 0.94
N LYS A 46 12.19 -7.32 0.42
CA LYS A 46 12.39 -7.58 -1.01
C LYS A 46 11.21 -7.10 -1.84
N THR A 47 9.98 -7.35 -1.36
CA THR A 47 8.75 -6.91 -2.02
C THR A 47 8.67 -5.38 -2.09
N VAL A 48 8.99 -4.68 -1.00
CA VAL A 48 9.07 -3.21 -0.95
C VAL A 48 10.09 -2.69 -1.95
N GLN A 49 11.30 -3.28 -1.98
CA GLN A 49 12.34 -2.88 -2.91
C GLN A 49 11.87 -3.00 -4.38
N ASP A 50 11.27 -4.14 -4.73
CA ASP A 50 10.81 -4.41 -6.09
C ASP A 50 9.65 -3.48 -6.49
N ILE A 51 8.72 -3.18 -5.57
CA ILE A 51 7.63 -2.22 -5.80
C ILE A 51 8.17 -0.80 -6.01
N LEU A 52 9.05 -0.34 -5.12
CA LEU A 52 9.62 1.02 -5.20
C LEU A 52 10.46 1.21 -6.47
N ALA A 53 11.20 0.19 -6.90
CA ALA A 53 11.92 0.22 -8.17
C ALA A 53 10.95 0.41 -9.35
N LYS A 54 9.88 -0.38 -9.42
CA LYS A 54 8.88 -0.28 -10.50
C LYS A 54 8.13 1.05 -10.51
N ILE A 55 7.78 1.60 -9.35
CA ILE A 55 7.10 2.91 -9.25
C ILE A 55 7.99 4.05 -9.75
N ASN A 56 9.31 3.96 -9.53
CA ASN A 56 10.25 5.01 -9.91
C ASN A 56 10.71 4.91 -11.36
N THR A 57 11.12 3.71 -11.82
CA THR A 57 11.80 3.53 -13.11
C THR A 57 11.00 2.72 -14.12
N GLY A 58 9.88 2.12 -13.73
CA GLY A 58 9.06 1.29 -14.59
C GLY A 58 8.19 2.09 -15.56
N THR A 59 7.70 1.40 -16.59
CA THR A 59 6.67 1.89 -17.52
C THR A 59 5.31 2.10 -16.80
N GLU A 60 4.37 2.81 -17.43
CA GLU A 60 3.03 3.05 -16.85
C GLU A 60 2.29 1.73 -16.50
N ALA A 61 2.46 0.70 -17.32
CA ALA A 61 1.89 -0.63 -17.08
C ALA A 61 2.54 -1.33 -15.86
N GLU A 62 3.86 -1.24 -15.73
CA GLU A 62 4.59 -1.78 -14.58
C GLU A 62 4.29 -1.02 -13.30
N GLN A 63 4.13 0.30 -13.38
CA GLN A 63 3.72 1.16 -12.27
C GLN A 63 2.32 0.76 -11.80
N THR A 64 1.36 0.63 -12.72
CA THR A 64 0.01 0.17 -12.39
C THR A 64 0.04 -1.20 -11.74
N THR A 65 0.79 -2.15 -12.30
CA THR A 65 0.92 -3.51 -11.73
C THR A 65 1.54 -3.49 -10.33
N ALA A 66 2.57 -2.66 -10.13
CA ALA A 66 3.21 -2.50 -8.82
C ALA A 66 2.27 -1.86 -7.81
N LEU A 67 1.47 -0.87 -8.20
CA LEU A 67 0.48 -0.21 -7.35
C LEU A 67 -0.69 -1.14 -7.01
N THR A 68 -1.15 -1.96 -7.96
CA THR A 68 -2.14 -3.00 -7.68
C THR A 68 -1.62 -3.95 -6.60
N LYS A 69 -0.39 -4.49 -6.78
CA LYS A 69 0.22 -5.35 -5.76
C LYS A 69 0.36 -4.60 -4.43
N LEU A 70 0.84 -3.36 -4.45
CA LEU A 70 1.01 -2.51 -3.27
C LEU A 70 -0.30 -2.35 -2.48
N SER A 71 -1.41 -2.06 -3.16
CA SER A 71 -2.73 -1.90 -2.53
C SER A 71 -3.24 -3.17 -1.85
N THR A 72 -2.79 -4.35 -2.29
CA THR A 72 -3.18 -5.62 -1.67
C THR A 72 -2.32 -5.99 -0.46
N VAL A 73 -1.05 -5.59 -0.46
CA VAL A 73 -0.11 -5.92 0.63
C VAL A 73 -0.02 -4.82 1.69
N SER A 74 -0.54 -3.62 1.43
CA SER A 74 -0.54 -2.50 2.37
C SER A 74 -1.39 -2.72 3.62
N SER A 75 -2.36 -3.62 3.56
CA SER A 75 -3.17 -4.02 4.72
C SER A 75 -2.40 -4.87 5.74
N ASP A 76 -1.26 -5.44 5.36
CA ASP A 76 -0.38 -6.16 6.27
C ASP A 76 0.53 -5.20 7.04
N LEU A 77 0.47 -5.24 8.37
CA LEU A 77 1.25 -4.37 9.25
C LEU A 77 2.77 -4.53 9.07
N THR A 78 3.25 -5.75 8.83
CA THR A 78 4.69 -6.02 8.67
C THR A 78 5.22 -5.37 7.40
N PHE A 79 4.48 -5.50 6.31
CA PHE A 79 4.76 -4.85 5.04
C PHE A 79 4.66 -3.33 5.16
N ALA A 80 3.58 -2.81 5.77
CA ALA A 80 3.36 -1.38 5.94
C ALA A 80 4.52 -0.71 6.69
N LEU A 81 4.99 -1.32 7.78
CA LEU A 81 6.15 -0.82 8.53
C LEU A 81 7.43 -0.77 7.67
N GLU A 82 7.73 -1.83 6.93
CA GLU A 82 8.89 -1.84 6.02
C GLU A 82 8.75 -0.78 4.92
N PHE A 83 7.57 -0.62 4.34
CA PHE A 83 7.32 0.36 3.29
C PHE A 83 7.48 1.80 3.80
N ILE A 84 6.96 2.09 5.00
CA ILE A 84 7.12 3.37 5.69
C ILE A 84 8.60 3.64 5.99
N ASN A 85 9.32 2.66 6.54
CA ASN A 85 10.75 2.78 6.86
C ASN A 85 11.61 3.10 5.62
N LYS A 86 11.18 2.63 4.44
CA LYS A 86 11.83 2.93 3.15
C LYS A 86 11.35 4.23 2.51
N LYS A 87 10.64 5.09 3.25
CA LYS A 87 10.04 6.35 2.77
C LYS A 87 9.05 6.17 1.61
N GLY A 88 8.42 4.99 1.55
CA GLY A 88 7.46 4.66 0.49
C GLY A 88 6.20 5.54 0.53
N LEU A 89 5.69 5.86 1.73
CA LEU A 89 4.51 6.73 1.85
C LEU A 89 4.77 8.13 1.27
N SER A 90 5.91 8.74 1.59
CA SER A 90 6.29 10.05 1.04
C SER A 90 6.36 10.03 -0.49
N LEU A 91 6.83 8.92 -1.07
CA LEU A 91 6.84 8.74 -2.53
C LEU A 91 5.42 8.67 -3.11
N ILE A 92 4.49 7.98 -2.44
CA ILE A 92 3.09 7.90 -2.88
C ILE A 92 2.42 9.28 -2.83
N ILE A 93 2.58 10.01 -1.72
CA ILE A 93 2.06 11.38 -1.56
C ILE A 93 2.60 12.27 -2.69
N HIS A 94 3.92 12.29 -2.89
CA HIS A 94 4.55 13.11 -3.92
C HIS A 94 4.06 12.78 -5.34
N ASN A 95 3.88 11.50 -5.67
CA ASN A 95 3.38 11.08 -6.98
C ASN A 95 1.90 11.44 -7.19
N ILE A 96 1.10 11.46 -6.13
CA ILE A 96 -0.29 11.95 -6.15
C ILE A 96 -0.32 13.47 -6.39
N GLU A 97 0.48 14.22 -5.63
CA GLU A 97 0.56 15.69 -5.72
C GLU A 97 1.04 16.17 -7.09
N SER A 98 2.06 15.51 -7.64
CA SER A 98 2.59 15.79 -8.99
C SER A 98 1.64 15.39 -10.12
N GLY A 99 0.58 14.62 -9.82
CA GLY A 99 -0.35 14.11 -10.83
C GLY A 99 0.26 13.07 -11.75
N LYS A 100 1.32 12.37 -11.30
CA LYS A 100 1.97 11.28 -12.05
C LYS A 100 1.00 10.13 -12.29
N PHE A 101 0.17 9.80 -11.30
CA PHE A 101 -0.79 8.71 -11.38
C PHE A 101 -2.11 9.15 -12.03
N LYS A 102 -2.63 8.31 -12.93
CA LYS A 102 -3.89 8.50 -13.64
C LYS A 102 -4.73 7.22 -13.62
N GLY A 103 -6.05 7.34 -13.71
CA GLY A 103 -6.97 6.20 -13.77
C GLY A 103 -6.76 5.19 -12.64
N ASP A 104 -6.54 3.93 -13.01
CA ASP A 104 -6.35 2.83 -12.05
C ASP A 104 -5.12 3.00 -11.17
N SER A 105 -4.01 3.54 -11.68
CA SER A 105 -2.82 3.83 -10.85
C SER A 105 -3.16 4.80 -9.72
N PHE A 106 -3.98 5.82 -9.99
CA PHE A 106 -4.41 6.77 -8.98
C PHE A 106 -5.32 6.11 -7.94
N LYS A 107 -6.26 5.28 -8.38
CA LYS A 107 -7.11 4.48 -7.49
C LYS A 107 -6.30 3.62 -6.53
N TYR A 108 -5.36 2.83 -7.05
CA TYR A 108 -4.56 1.94 -6.20
C TYR A 108 -3.61 2.72 -5.27
N ALA A 109 -3.12 3.89 -5.69
CA ALA A 109 -2.34 4.78 -4.84
C ALA A 109 -3.16 5.33 -3.66
N LEU A 110 -4.42 5.72 -3.89
CA LEU A 110 -5.32 6.17 -2.82
C LEU A 110 -5.69 5.04 -1.86
N VAL A 111 -6.00 3.85 -2.37
CA VAL A 111 -6.27 2.68 -1.51
C VAL A 111 -5.05 2.36 -0.65
N THR A 112 -3.86 2.30 -1.26
CA THR A 112 -2.60 2.10 -0.53
C THR A 112 -2.42 3.16 0.56
N PHE A 113 -2.68 4.43 0.23
CA PHE A 113 -2.55 5.52 1.18
C PHE A 113 -3.46 5.32 2.40
N VAL A 114 -4.75 5.00 2.18
CA VAL A 114 -5.70 4.74 3.26
C VAL A 114 -5.23 3.57 4.12
N GLU A 115 -4.90 2.43 3.52
CA GLU A 115 -4.43 1.24 4.24
C GLU A 115 -3.18 1.53 5.09
N LEU A 116 -2.23 2.32 4.58
CA LEU A 116 -1.03 2.70 5.32
C LEU A 116 -1.33 3.62 6.51
N MET A 117 -2.31 4.52 6.38
CA MET A 117 -2.73 5.42 7.46
C MET A 117 -3.57 4.69 8.50
N ASP A 118 -4.38 3.70 8.11
CA ASP A 118 -5.27 2.91 8.97
C ASP A 118 -4.50 2.08 10.02
N HIS A 119 -3.21 1.79 9.79
CA HIS A 119 -2.35 1.17 10.80
C HIS A 119 -2.06 2.10 12.00
N GLY A 120 -2.36 3.40 11.90
CA GLY A 120 -2.17 4.37 12.99
C GLY A 120 -0.70 4.66 13.34
N ILE A 121 0.24 4.30 12.46
CA ILE A 121 1.69 4.50 12.66
C ILE A 121 2.09 5.97 12.41
N ILE A 122 1.35 6.67 11.55
CA ILE A 122 1.71 7.99 11.01
C ILE A 122 0.57 8.97 11.30
N SER A 123 0.93 10.17 11.77
CA SER A 123 -0.06 11.25 11.96
C SER A 123 -0.55 11.81 10.62
N TRP A 124 -1.81 12.22 10.58
CA TRP A 124 -2.41 12.92 9.44
C TRP A 124 -1.79 14.30 9.18
N ASP A 125 -1.03 14.85 10.13
CA ASP A 125 -0.36 16.16 10.03
C ASP A 125 0.75 16.21 8.97
N ILE A 126 1.19 15.05 8.46
CA ILE A 126 2.19 15.02 7.38
C ILE A 126 1.64 15.52 6.04
N LEU A 127 0.32 15.67 5.92
CA LEU A 127 -0.35 16.02 4.67
C LEU A 127 -0.31 17.53 4.42
N GLN A 128 0.17 17.89 3.25
CA GLN A 128 0.24 19.29 2.82
C GLN A 128 -1.05 19.72 2.13
N ASN A 129 -1.30 21.04 2.12
CA ASN A 129 -2.44 21.62 1.40
C ASN A 129 -2.46 21.21 -0.08
N GLN A 130 -1.30 20.94 -0.69
CA GLN A 130 -1.23 20.49 -2.08
C GLN A 130 -1.91 19.12 -2.26
N PHE A 131 -1.59 18.14 -1.43
CA PHE A 131 -2.27 16.84 -1.41
C PHE A 131 -3.78 16.99 -1.17
N ILE A 132 -4.17 17.76 -0.14
CA ILE A 132 -5.58 17.97 0.22
C ILE A 132 -6.36 18.58 -0.96
N ASN A 133 -5.85 19.65 -1.54
CA ASN A 133 -6.46 20.30 -2.70
C ASN A 133 -6.59 19.34 -3.88
N LYS A 134 -5.61 18.44 -4.08
CA LYS A 134 -5.67 17.43 -5.12
C LYS A 134 -6.82 16.47 -4.87
N VAL A 135 -6.94 15.91 -3.67
CA VAL A 135 -8.03 15.00 -3.28
C VAL A 135 -9.40 15.69 -3.41
N VAL A 136 -9.54 16.93 -2.91
CA VAL A 136 -10.77 17.73 -3.06
C VAL A 136 -11.13 17.95 -4.53
N SER A 137 -10.15 18.28 -5.38
CA SER A 137 -10.40 18.48 -6.81
C SER A 137 -10.97 17.24 -7.51
N PHE A 138 -10.63 16.03 -7.04
CA PHE A 138 -11.18 14.78 -7.58
C PHE A 138 -12.63 14.53 -7.14
N VAL A 139 -13.03 14.98 -5.95
CA VAL A 139 -14.42 14.90 -5.48
C VAL A 139 -15.30 15.97 -6.15
N SER A 140 -14.77 17.18 -6.33
CA SER A 140 -15.52 18.31 -6.89
C SER A 140 -15.72 18.23 -8.41
N ASN A 141 -14.90 17.48 -9.13
CA ASN A 141 -15.03 17.32 -10.58
C ASN A 141 -16.10 16.28 -10.95
N GLN A 142 -17.36 16.74 -10.95
CA GLN A 142 -18.56 15.94 -11.29
C GLN A 142 -18.69 15.61 -12.78
N SER A 143 -17.81 16.12 -13.64
CA SER A 143 -17.93 16.08 -15.11
C SER A 143 -17.27 14.87 -15.78
N ASN A 144 -16.53 14.04 -15.04
CA ASN A 144 -15.94 12.81 -15.57
C ASN A 144 -16.60 11.59 -14.92
N ALA A 145 -16.76 10.49 -15.68
CA ALA A 145 -17.10 9.17 -15.14
C ALA A 145 -15.97 8.65 -14.24
N GLN A 146 -15.85 9.23 -13.05
CA GLN A 146 -14.86 8.85 -12.03
C GLN A 146 -15.30 7.53 -11.40
N ASP A 147 -14.34 6.62 -11.17
CA ASP A 147 -14.59 5.35 -10.49
C ASP A 147 -15.15 5.64 -9.07
N PRO A 148 -16.32 5.10 -8.69
CA PRO A 148 -16.90 5.30 -7.36
C PRO A 148 -15.93 4.99 -6.21
N LYS A 149 -15.00 4.05 -6.41
CA LYS A 149 -13.97 3.72 -5.41
C LYS A 149 -12.99 4.87 -5.17
N ILE A 150 -12.64 5.62 -6.22
CA ILE A 150 -11.77 6.81 -6.09
C ILE A 150 -12.46 7.86 -5.23
N ILE A 151 -13.74 8.14 -5.50
CA ILE A 151 -14.52 9.11 -4.73
C ILE A 151 -14.63 8.65 -3.27
N GLN A 152 -14.94 7.37 -3.03
CA GLN A 152 -15.02 6.82 -1.68
C GLN A 152 -13.70 6.96 -0.91
N SER A 153 -12.57 6.62 -1.54
CA SER A 153 -11.25 6.78 -0.92
C SER A 153 -10.94 8.26 -0.63
N CYS A 154 -11.23 9.17 -1.56
CA CYS A 154 -11.04 10.60 -1.35
C CYS A 154 -11.88 11.13 -0.18
N LEU A 155 -13.15 10.72 -0.08
CA LEU A 155 -14.03 11.13 1.01
C LEU A 155 -13.56 10.58 2.36
N SER A 156 -13.15 9.31 2.42
CA SER A 156 -12.59 8.71 3.64
C SER A 156 -11.33 9.45 4.11
N ILE A 157 -10.45 9.83 3.18
CA ILE A 157 -9.25 10.64 3.49
C ILE A 157 -9.65 12.00 4.07
N LEU A 158 -10.59 12.70 3.45
CA LEU A 158 -11.03 14.03 3.91
C LEU A 158 -11.71 13.95 5.28
N GLU A 159 -12.56 12.95 5.51
CA GLU A 159 -13.18 12.69 6.81
C GLU A 159 -12.13 12.46 7.89
N ASN A 160 -11.15 11.59 7.63
CA ASN A 160 -10.09 11.31 8.57
C ASN A 160 -9.20 12.52 8.86
N ILE A 161 -8.91 13.36 7.86
CA ILE A 161 -8.18 14.61 8.09
C ILE A 161 -8.97 15.51 9.05
N VAL A 162 -10.26 15.72 8.81
CA VAL A 162 -11.09 16.58 9.68
C VAL A 162 -11.20 16.03 11.10
N LEU A 163 -11.28 14.71 11.26
CA LEU A 163 -11.41 14.07 12.57
C LEU A 163 -10.09 14.01 13.35
N ASN A 164 -8.95 13.91 12.66
CA ASN A 164 -7.65 13.64 13.28
C ASN A 164 -6.65 14.81 13.19
N SER A 165 -6.93 15.88 12.45
CA SER A 165 -6.10 17.10 12.48
C SER A 165 -6.46 17.94 13.71
N SER A 166 -5.46 18.26 14.52
CA SER A 166 -5.56 19.12 15.72
C SER A 166 -4.67 20.34 15.59
#